data_AF-A0A1Z1NE37-F1
#
_entry.id   AF-A0A1Z1NE37-F1
#
_cell.length_a   1.000
_cell.length_b   1.000
_cell.length_c   1.000
_cell.angle_alpha   90.00
_cell.angle_beta   90.00
_cell.angle_gamma   90.00
#
_symmetry.space_group_name_H-M   'P 1'
#
loop_
_entity.id
_entity.type
_entity.pdbx_description
1 polymer ?
#
loop_
_entity_poly.entity_id
_entity_poly.type
_entity_poly.pdbx_seq_one_letter_code
_entity_poly.pdbx_strand_id
1 'polypeptide(L)'
;GWDVSVIDEMEIDGYDALSPYYMLIQEDTPEAQVFGCWRILDTTGPYMLKNTFPELLHGKEAPCSPHIWELSRFAINSGQKGSLGFSDCTLEAMRALARYSLQNDIQTLVTVTTVGVEKMMIRAGLDVSRFGPHLKIGIERAVALRIELNAKTQIALYGGVLVEQRLA
;
A
#
# COMPACT_ATOMS: atom_id res chain seq x y z
N GLY A 1 13.53 -3.69 11.66
CA GLY A 1 12.24 -4.40 11.63
C GLY A 1 11.25 -3.67 12.52
N TRP A 2 9.97 -3.82 12.24
CA TRP A 2 8.88 -3.36 13.10
C TRP A 2 8.64 -4.41 14.20
N ASP A 3 8.06 -4.01 15.33
CA ASP A 3 7.74 -4.91 16.44
C ASP A 3 6.49 -5.72 16.06
N VAL A 4 6.70 -6.91 15.49
CA VAL A 4 5.62 -7.76 14.98
C VAL A 4 5.74 -9.14 15.59
N SER A 5 4.61 -9.71 15.98
CA SER A 5 4.54 -11.08 16.48
C SER A 5 4.78 -12.05 15.31
N VAL A 6 5.87 -12.81 15.40
CA VAL A 6 6.14 -13.92 14.47
C VAL A 6 5.56 -15.18 15.10
N ILE A 7 4.55 -15.76 14.47
CA ILE A 7 3.98 -17.05 14.85
C ILE A 7 4.27 -18.02 13.71
N ASP A 8 5.06 -19.06 13.96
CA ASP A 8 5.36 -20.14 12.99
C ASP A 8 5.93 -19.63 11.65
N GLU A 9 6.94 -18.75 11.72
CA GLU A 9 7.58 -18.06 10.58
C GLU A 9 6.64 -17.13 9.78
N MET A 10 5.39 -16.96 10.22
CA MET A 10 4.42 -16.03 9.65
C MET A 10 4.34 -14.74 10.47
N GLU A 11 4.46 -13.60 9.80
CA GLU A 11 4.21 -12.28 10.39
C GLU A 11 2.68 -12.03 10.39
N ILE A 12 2.01 -12.38 11.50
CA ILE A 12 0.55 -12.24 11.69
C ILE A 12 0.28 -11.33 12.88
N ASP A 13 -0.65 -10.39 12.72
CA ASP A 13 -1.12 -9.51 13.78
C ASP A 13 -2.66 -9.49 13.89
N GLY A 14 -3.19 -8.73 14.86
CA GLY A 14 -4.63 -8.66 15.10
C GLY A 14 -5.44 -8.07 13.93
N TYR A 15 -4.81 -7.36 12.99
CA TYR A 15 -5.51 -6.82 11.82
C TYR A 15 -5.82 -7.91 10.78
N ASP A 16 -5.11 -9.04 10.80
CA ASP A 16 -5.37 -10.16 9.90
C ASP A 16 -6.72 -10.85 10.19
N ALA A 17 -7.24 -10.67 11.40
CA ALA A 17 -8.57 -11.14 11.81
C ALA A 17 -9.71 -10.17 11.46
N LEU A 18 -9.42 -8.97 10.91
CA LEU A 18 -10.39 -7.91 10.66
C LEU A 18 -10.89 -7.88 9.20
N SER A 19 -10.99 -9.05 8.58
CA SER A 19 -11.41 -9.22 7.18
C SER A 19 -10.61 -8.36 6.18
N PRO A 20 -9.26 -8.39 6.22
CA PRO A 20 -8.46 -7.69 5.23
C PRO A 20 -8.59 -8.31 3.84
N TYR A 21 -8.26 -7.52 2.82
CA TYR A 21 -7.92 -8.04 1.50
C TYR A 21 -6.40 -8.18 1.40
N TYR A 22 -5.93 -9.14 0.62
CA TYR A 22 -4.51 -9.27 0.30
C TYR A 22 -4.29 -9.22 -1.20
N MET A 23 -3.29 -8.45 -1.61
CA MET A 23 -2.68 -8.55 -2.91
C MET A 23 -1.46 -9.43 -2.79
N LEU A 24 -1.40 -10.50 -3.57
CA LEU A 24 -0.23 -11.36 -3.68
C LEU A 24 0.42 -11.15 -5.04
N ILE A 25 1.74 -11.03 -5.05
CA ILE A 25 2.55 -10.94 -6.25
C ILE A 25 3.29 -12.27 -6.38
N GLN A 26 2.99 -12.99 -7.45
CA GLN A 26 3.51 -14.33 -7.72
C GLN A 26 4.31 -14.32 -9.01
N GLU A 27 5.40 -15.08 -9.05
CA GLU A 27 6.11 -15.31 -10.30
C GLU A 27 5.25 -16.17 -11.22
N ASP A 28 5.30 -15.88 -12.52
CA ASP A 28 4.67 -16.70 -13.55
C ASP A 28 5.54 -17.92 -13.85
N THR A 29 5.67 -18.77 -12.83
CA THR A 29 6.38 -20.05 -12.86
C THR A 29 5.43 -21.16 -12.43
N PRO A 30 5.67 -22.43 -12.84
CA PRO A 30 4.85 -23.56 -12.42
C PRO A 30 4.69 -23.70 -10.90
N GLU A 31 5.67 -23.20 -10.14
CA GLU A 31 5.70 -23.24 -8.68
C GLU A 31 4.93 -22.08 -8.00
N ALA A 32 4.52 -21.05 -8.77
CA ALA A 32 3.69 -19.91 -8.34
C ALA A 32 4.17 -19.25 -7.02
N GLN A 33 5.48 -19.11 -6.85
CA GLN A 33 6.06 -18.59 -5.61
C GLN A 33 5.65 -17.12 -5.38
N VAL A 34 5.12 -16.84 -4.17
CA VAL A 34 4.82 -15.48 -3.73
C VAL A 34 6.13 -14.76 -3.43
N PHE A 35 6.39 -13.68 -4.15
CA PHE A 35 7.56 -12.84 -3.93
C PHE A 35 7.21 -11.45 -3.44
N GLY A 36 5.92 -11.11 -3.32
CA GLY A 36 5.51 -9.92 -2.59
C GLY A 36 4.06 -9.95 -2.15
N CYS A 37 3.72 -9.14 -1.16
CA CYS A 37 2.35 -8.98 -0.70
C CYS A 37 2.04 -7.57 -0.19
N TRP A 38 0.75 -7.25 -0.21
CA TRP A 38 0.16 -6.11 0.47
C TRP A 38 -1.11 -6.53 1.18
N ARG A 39 -1.32 -5.96 2.36
CA ARG A 39 -2.58 -6.02 3.09
C ARG A 39 -3.36 -4.73 2.88
N ILE A 40 -4.67 -4.86 2.67
CA ILE A 40 -5.62 -3.75 2.51
C ILE A 40 -6.68 -3.83 3.62
N LEU A 41 -6.96 -2.69 4.25
CA LEU A 41 -7.97 -2.56 5.31
C LEU A 41 -8.91 -1.37 5.05
N ASP A 42 -10.18 -1.54 5.40
CA ASP A 42 -11.17 -0.45 5.35
C ASP A 42 -10.89 0.60 6.43
N THR A 43 -10.87 1.88 6.05
CA THR A 43 -10.67 2.95 7.04
C THR A 43 -11.87 3.18 7.96
N THR A 44 -13.04 2.60 7.63
CA THR A 44 -14.21 2.55 8.52
C THR A 44 -14.00 1.62 9.71
N GLY A 45 -13.07 0.67 9.61
CA GLY A 45 -12.66 -0.22 10.69
C GLY A 45 -11.39 0.25 11.43
N PRO A 46 -10.84 -0.63 12.28
CA PRO A 46 -9.49 -0.46 12.82
C PRO A 46 -8.42 -0.69 11.74
N TYR A 47 -7.39 0.16 11.71
CA TYR A 47 -6.28 0.07 10.76
C TYR A 47 -4.99 0.64 11.37
N MET A 48 -3.83 0.35 10.79
CA MET A 48 -2.53 0.61 11.44
C MET A 48 -2.24 2.10 11.68
N LEU A 49 -2.48 2.98 10.71
CA LEU A 49 -2.24 4.42 10.88
C LEU A 49 -3.12 5.03 11.98
N LYS A 50 -4.36 4.56 12.16
CA LYS A 50 -5.26 5.03 13.24
C LYS A 50 -4.91 4.42 14.59
N ASN A 51 -4.58 3.14 14.63
CA ASN A 51 -4.55 2.36 15.87
C ASN A 51 -3.16 1.92 16.33
N THR A 52 -2.18 1.83 15.42
CA THR A 52 -0.77 1.48 15.74
C THR A 52 0.16 2.68 15.67
N PHE A 53 0.00 3.56 14.67
CA PHE A 53 0.91 4.70 14.43
C PHE A 53 0.20 6.07 14.42
N PRO A 54 -0.68 6.37 15.39
CA PRO A 54 -1.43 7.63 15.41
C PRO A 54 -0.52 8.87 15.49
N GLU A 55 0.70 8.74 16.01
CA GLU A 55 1.69 9.83 16.05
C GLU A 55 2.05 10.35 14.64
N LEU A 56 1.95 9.52 13.61
CA LEU A 56 2.20 9.93 12.22
C LEU A 56 1.06 10.75 11.62
N LEU A 57 -0.08 10.89 12.31
CA LEU A 57 -1.15 11.81 11.93
C LEU A 57 -0.83 13.26 12.30
N HIS A 58 0.14 13.50 13.20
CA HIS A 58 0.53 14.86 13.65
C HIS A 58 -0.67 15.69 14.14
N GLY A 59 -1.54 15.07 14.93
CA GLY A 59 -2.74 15.71 15.49
C GLY A 59 -3.90 15.90 14.52
N LYS A 60 -3.76 15.47 13.25
CA LYS A 60 -4.87 15.44 12.29
C LYS A 60 -5.82 14.29 12.61
N GLU A 61 -7.07 14.45 12.21
CA GLU A 61 -8.06 13.38 12.29
C GLU A 61 -7.69 12.20 11.38
N ALA A 62 -7.86 10.99 11.90
CA ALA A 62 -7.63 9.76 11.16
C ALA A 62 -8.75 9.56 10.13
N PRO A 63 -8.44 9.29 8.85
CA PRO A 63 -9.47 9.02 7.83
C PRO A 63 -10.45 7.92 8.23
N CYS A 64 -11.73 8.12 7.89
CA CYS A 64 -12.78 7.15 8.12
C CYS A 64 -13.82 7.29 7.01
N SER A 65 -13.72 6.48 5.96
CA SER A 65 -14.60 6.56 4.81
C SER A 65 -14.64 5.23 4.05
N PRO A 66 -15.80 4.82 3.51
CA PRO A 66 -15.89 3.63 2.64
C PRO A 66 -15.16 3.82 1.31
N HIS A 67 -14.75 5.06 0.97
CA HIS A 67 -14.00 5.38 -0.25
C HIS A 67 -12.49 5.51 -0.01
N ILE A 68 -12.00 5.11 1.17
CA ILE A 68 -10.60 5.20 1.56
C ILE A 68 -10.15 3.89 2.18
N TRP A 69 -9.06 3.32 1.65
CA TRP A 69 -8.41 2.12 2.18
C TRP A 69 -7.03 2.42 2.75
N GLU A 70 -6.61 1.65 3.75
CA GLU A 70 -5.23 1.58 4.20
C GLU A 70 -4.48 0.45 3.47
N LEU A 71 -3.24 0.73 3.07
CA LEU A 71 -2.25 -0.28 2.69
C LEU A 71 -1.22 -0.49 3.81
N SER A 72 -0.99 -1.75 4.18
CA SER A 72 0.01 -2.14 5.18
C SER A 72 0.76 -3.42 4.78
N ARG A 73 1.77 -3.80 5.58
CA ARG A 73 2.56 -5.04 5.41
C ARG A 73 3.12 -5.21 3.99
N PHE A 74 3.75 -4.16 3.46
CA PHE A 74 4.46 -4.26 2.20
C PHE A 74 5.72 -5.12 2.36
N ALA A 75 5.70 -6.32 1.78
CA ALA A 75 6.86 -7.19 1.73
C ALA A 75 7.17 -7.53 0.27
N ILE A 76 8.43 -7.40 -0.14
CA ILE A 76 8.95 -7.93 -1.40
C ILE A 76 10.21 -8.75 -1.07
N ASN A 77 10.25 -9.98 -1.53
CA ASN A 77 11.42 -10.84 -1.46
C ASN A 77 12.46 -10.36 -2.47
N SER A 78 13.50 -9.66 -1.99
CA SER A 78 14.63 -9.21 -2.82
C SER A 78 15.66 -10.30 -3.13
N GLY A 79 15.46 -11.53 -2.61
CA GLY A 79 16.43 -12.62 -2.68
C GLY A 79 16.37 -13.46 -3.95
N GLN A 80 15.24 -13.48 -4.64
CA GLN A 80 15.11 -14.17 -5.92
C GLN A 80 15.22 -13.16 -7.06
N LYS A 81 16.06 -13.52 -8.04
CA LYS A 81 16.28 -12.78 -9.29
C LYS A 81 15.03 -12.86 -10.17
N GLY A 82 13.90 -12.35 -9.71
CA GLY A 82 12.87 -11.89 -10.62
C GLY A 82 13.52 -10.91 -11.58
N SER A 83 13.26 -11.05 -12.88
CA SER A 83 13.84 -10.20 -13.93
C SER A 83 13.47 -8.71 -13.77
N LEU A 84 12.56 -8.40 -12.86
CA LEU A 84 12.00 -7.09 -12.56
C LEU A 84 12.66 -6.50 -11.29
N GLY A 85 13.18 -5.27 -11.36
CA GLY A 85 13.74 -4.59 -10.20
C GLY A 85 12.68 -4.28 -9.13
N PHE A 86 13.10 -4.07 -7.87
CA PHE A 86 12.19 -3.71 -6.76
C PHE A 86 11.24 -2.56 -7.11
N SER A 87 11.73 -1.51 -7.77
CA SER A 87 10.93 -0.36 -8.19
C SER A 87 9.84 -0.74 -9.20
N ASP A 88 10.18 -1.57 -10.18
CA ASP A 88 9.28 -1.99 -11.25
C ASP A 88 8.20 -2.92 -10.70
N CYS A 89 8.57 -3.87 -9.83
CA CYS A 89 7.61 -4.72 -9.12
C CYS A 89 6.64 -3.89 -8.27
N THR A 90 7.15 -2.92 -7.51
CA THR A 90 6.30 -2.06 -6.69
C THR A 90 5.34 -1.25 -7.56
N LEU A 91 5.79 -0.77 -8.73
CA LEU A 91 4.97 -0.01 -9.65
C LEU A 91 3.87 -0.88 -10.29
N GLU A 92 4.17 -2.12 -10.70
CA GLU A 92 3.16 -3.06 -11.20
C GLU A 92 2.13 -3.43 -10.14
N ALA A 93 2.58 -3.68 -8.91
CA ALA A 93 1.69 -3.91 -7.79
C ALA A 93 0.77 -2.69 -7.57
N MET A 94 1.34 -1.48 -7.63
CA MET A 94 0.57 -0.24 -7.48
C MET A 94 -0.44 -0.05 -8.62
N ARG A 95 -0.09 -0.44 -9.86
CA ARG A 95 -1.02 -0.45 -11.00
C ARG A 95 -2.19 -1.37 -10.76
N ALA A 96 -1.94 -2.61 -10.34
CA ALA A 96 -2.98 -3.58 -10.04
C ALA A 96 -3.87 -3.08 -8.89
N LEU A 97 -3.25 -2.54 -7.84
CA LEU A 97 -3.92 -2.11 -6.63
C LEU A 97 -4.80 -0.88 -6.86
N ALA A 98 -4.28 0.13 -7.54
CA ALA A 98 -5.04 1.32 -7.89
C ALA A 98 -6.23 0.98 -8.81
N ARG A 99 -6.06 0.03 -9.75
CA ARG A 99 -7.16 -0.43 -10.61
C ARG A 99 -8.24 -1.12 -9.79
N TYR A 100 -7.87 -2.07 -8.93
CA TYR A 100 -8.82 -2.78 -8.08
C TYR A 100 -9.54 -1.82 -7.11
N SER A 101 -8.80 -0.85 -6.57
CA SER A 101 -9.36 0.18 -5.69
C SER A 101 -10.40 1.04 -6.43
N LEU A 102 -10.09 1.54 -7.62
CA LEU A 102 -11.01 2.33 -8.44
C LEU A 102 -12.29 1.54 -8.80
N GLN A 103 -12.16 0.25 -9.11
CA GLN A 103 -13.28 -0.67 -9.38
C GLN A 103 -14.21 -0.88 -8.17
N ASN A 104 -13.74 -0.59 -6.97
CA ASN A 104 -14.49 -0.69 -5.72
C ASN A 104 -14.84 0.71 -5.15
N ASP A 105 -14.92 1.74 -6.00
CA ASP A 105 -15.25 3.12 -5.64
C ASP A 105 -14.30 3.76 -4.61
N ILE A 106 -13.05 3.29 -4.54
CA ILE A 106 -12.01 3.88 -3.69
C ILE A 106 -11.33 5.02 -4.41
N GLN A 107 -11.24 6.17 -3.73
CA GLN A 107 -10.69 7.41 -4.27
C GLN A 107 -9.30 7.72 -3.72
N THR A 108 -8.99 7.20 -2.53
CA THR A 108 -7.77 7.51 -1.81
C THR A 108 -7.23 6.26 -1.12
N LEU A 109 -5.91 6.09 -1.16
CA LEU A 109 -5.19 5.11 -0.35
C LEU A 109 -4.37 5.83 0.71
N VAL A 110 -4.32 5.28 1.91
CA VAL A 110 -3.43 5.75 2.99
C VAL A 110 -2.45 4.65 3.36
N THR A 111 -1.24 5.01 3.78
CA THR A 111 -0.24 4.00 4.17
C THR A 111 0.81 4.58 5.10
N VAL A 112 1.33 3.74 6.00
CA VAL A 112 2.58 4.01 6.74
C VAL A 112 3.70 3.26 6.04
N THR A 113 4.66 3.99 5.51
CA THR A 113 5.80 3.42 4.79
C THR A 113 7.08 4.21 5.05
N THR A 114 8.18 3.87 4.40
CA THR A 114 9.44 4.59 4.53
C THR A 114 9.52 5.78 3.59
N VAL A 115 10.34 6.78 3.95
CA VAL A 115 10.67 7.91 3.06
C VAL A 115 11.30 7.44 1.73
N GLY A 116 11.87 6.23 1.68
CA GLY A 116 12.37 5.63 0.44
C GLY A 116 11.26 5.32 -0.56
N VAL A 117 10.23 4.59 -0.10
CA VAL A 117 9.06 4.22 -0.91
C VAL A 117 8.27 5.46 -1.31
N GLU A 118 8.12 6.42 -0.41
CA GLU A 118 7.53 7.73 -0.72
C GLU A 118 8.21 8.40 -1.93
N LYS A 119 9.54 8.55 -1.90
CA LYS A 119 10.29 9.17 -2.98
C LYS A 119 10.16 8.40 -4.29
N MET A 120 10.07 7.07 -4.22
CA MET A 120 9.83 6.24 -5.38
C MET A 120 8.46 6.56 -6.00
N MET A 121 7.38 6.61 -5.21
CA MET A 121 6.04 6.95 -5.71
C MET A 121 5.98 8.36 -6.31
N ILE A 122 6.62 9.34 -5.65
CA ILE A 122 6.69 10.72 -6.17
C ILE A 122 7.42 10.76 -7.53
N ARG A 123 8.54 10.02 -7.67
CA ARG A 123 9.29 9.93 -8.93
C ARG A 123 8.51 9.22 -10.03
N ALA A 124 7.66 8.27 -9.68
CA ALA A 124 6.74 7.62 -10.61
C ALA A 124 5.58 8.53 -11.05
N GLY A 125 5.44 9.73 -10.47
CA GLY A 125 4.45 10.73 -10.89
C GLY A 125 3.12 10.68 -10.13
N LEU A 126 3.00 9.82 -9.12
CA LEU A 126 1.77 9.67 -8.33
C LEU A 126 1.45 10.96 -7.55
N ASP A 127 0.16 11.16 -7.28
CA ASP A 127 -0.29 12.23 -6.41
C ASP A 127 -0.24 11.81 -4.94
N VAL A 128 0.91 12.08 -4.31
CA VAL A 128 1.22 11.68 -2.94
C VAL A 128 1.41 12.90 -2.05
N SER A 129 0.77 12.90 -0.89
CA SER A 129 0.96 13.90 0.16
C SER A 129 1.22 13.24 1.52
N ARG A 130 1.90 13.96 2.42
CA ARG A 130 2.16 13.48 3.79
C ARG A 130 1.10 13.99 4.75
N PHE A 131 0.76 13.19 5.76
CA PHE A 131 0.01 13.68 6.92
C PHE A 131 0.85 14.67 7.77
N GLY A 132 2.15 14.43 7.88
CA GLY A 132 3.11 15.38 8.46
C GLY A 132 4.56 14.92 8.31
N PRO A 133 5.50 15.48 9.09
CA PRO A 133 6.90 15.05 9.08
C PRO A 133 7.07 13.55 9.29
N HIS A 134 8.16 12.99 8.75
CA HIS A 134 8.51 11.61 9.06
C HIS A 134 8.98 11.50 10.52
N LEU A 135 8.73 10.34 11.14
CA LEU A 135 9.24 10.00 12.46
C LEU A 135 10.18 8.80 12.34
N LYS A 136 11.09 8.64 13.30
CA LYS A 136 11.91 7.44 13.41
C LYS A 136 11.11 6.38 14.14
N ILE A 137 10.77 5.27 13.46
CA ILE A 137 10.12 4.11 14.09
C ILE A 137 11.03 2.90 13.90
N GLY A 138 11.51 2.35 15.02
CA GLY A 138 12.59 1.37 15.01
C GLY A 138 13.86 1.94 14.35
N ILE A 139 14.32 1.29 13.28
CA ILE A 139 15.47 1.74 12.48
C ILE A 139 15.05 2.59 11.26
N GLU A 140 13.77 2.63 10.95
CA GLU A 140 13.25 3.24 9.73
C GLU A 140 12.83 4.69 9.92
N ARG A 141 12.91 5.48 8.84
CA ARG A 141 12.27 6.79 8.76
C ARG A 141 10.88 6.60 8.15
N ALA A 142 9.90 6.45 9.03
CA ALA A 142 8.52 6.18 8.70
C ALA A 142 7.73 7.46 8.44
N VAL A 143 6.79 7.39 7.51
CA VAL A 143 5.92 8.49 7.12
C VAL A 143 4.53 7.96 6.77
N ALA A 144 3.50 8.68 7.22
CA ALA A 144 2.12 8.45 6.79
C ALA A 144 1.83 9.25 5.52
N LEU A 145 1.32 8.55 4.51
CA LEU A 145 1.04 9.09 3.19
C LEU A 145 -0.43 8.95 2.86
N ARG A 146 -0.92 9.91 2.08
CA ARG A 146 -2.19 9.89 1.37
C ARG A 146 -1.89 9.91 -0.12
N ILE A 147 -2.45 8.95 -0.85
CA ILE A 147 -2.25 8.73 -2.29
C ILE A 147 -3.62 8.90 -2.94
N GLU A 148 -3.78 9.94 -3.74
CA GLU A 148 -5.04 10.18 -4.46
C GLU A 148 -5.07 9.36 -5.74
N LEU A 149 -6.16 8.62 -5.98
CA LEU A 149 -6.37 7.85 -7.21
C LEU A 149 -7.01 8.70 -8.33
N ASN A 150 -6.67 9.99 -8.34
CA ASN A 150 -7.18 10.97 -9.29
C ASN A 150 -6.53 10.84 -10.68
N ALA A 151 -6.93 11.70 -11.62
CA ALA A 151 -6.42 11.68 -12.99
C ALA A 151 -4.89 11.76 -13.07
N LYS A 152 -4.21 12.50 -12.19
CA LYS A 152 -2.74 12.58 -12.17
C LYS A 152 -2.13 11.21 -11.89
N THR A 153 -2.58 10.54 -10.83
CA THR A 153 -2.12 9.19 -10.49
C THR A 153 -2.46 8.18 -11.59
N GLN A 154 -3.66 8.24 -12.17
CA GLN A 154 -4.04 7.33 -13.25
C GLN A 154 -3.18 7.52 -14.50
N ILE A 155 -2.91 8.77 -14.90
CA ILE A 155 -2.01 9.07 -16.03
C ILE A 155 -0.60 8.58 -15.74
N ALA A 156 -0.10 8.78 -14.51
CA ALA A 156 1.22 8.31 -14.11
C ALA A 156 1.34 6.79 -14.18
N LEU A 157 0.30 6.05 -13.76
CA LEU A 157 0.31 4.59 -13.74
C LEU A 157 0.05 3.98 -15.11
N TYR A 158 -0.88 4.52 -15.90
CA TYR A 158 -1.42 3.86 -17.09
C TYR A 158 -1.22 4.62 -18.40
N GLY A 159 -0.65 5.84 -18.35
CA GLY A 159 -0.56 6.73 -19.52
C GLY A 159 -1.88 7.41 -19.91
N GLY A 160 -2.95 7.25 -19.12
CA GLY A 160 -4.26 7.83 -19.36
C GLY A 160 -5.21 7.66 -18.17
N VAL A 161 -6.41 8.21 -18.28
CA VAL A 161 -7.49 7.99 -17.29
C VAL A 161 -8.14 6.63 -17.57
N LEU A 162 -8.35 5.83 -16.52
CA LEU A 162 -9.02 4.55 -16.64
C LEU A 162 -10.47 4.77 -17.09
N VAL A 163 -10.84 4.13 -18.20
CA VAL A 163 -12.22 4.05 -18.65
C VAL A 163 -12.71 2.64 -18.35
N GLU A 164 -13.54 2.51 -17.32
CA GLU A 164 -14.19 1.23 -17.05
C GLU A 164 -15.24 0.94 -18.11
N GLN A 165 -15.02 -0.14 -18.86
CA GLN A 165 -16.10 -0.76 -19.59
C GLN A 165 -16.95 -1.53 -18.58
N ARG A 166 -18.10 -0.98 -18.20
CA ARG A 166 -19.13 -1.76 -17.52
C ARG A 166 -19.48 -2.92 -18.45
N LEU A 167 -19.19 -4.14 -18.03
CA LEU A 167 -19.75 -5.32 -18.68
C LEU A 167 -21.27 -5.21 -18.57
N ALA A 168 -21.92 -5.12 -19.73
CA ALA A 168 -23.37 -5.07 -19.87
C ALA A 168 -24.03 -6.41 -19.51
#